data_AF-A0A1I4W2U7-F1
#
_entry.id   AF-A0A1I4W2U7-F1
#
_cell.length_a   1.000
_cell.length_b   1.000
_cell.length_c   1.000
_cell.angle_alpha   90.00
_cell.angle_beta   90.00
_cell.angle_gamma   90.00
#
_symmetry.space_group_name_H-M   'P 1'
#
loop_
_entity.id
_entity.type
_entity.pdbx_description
1 polymer ?
#
loop_
_entity_poly.entity_id
_entity_poly.type
_entity_poly.pdbx_seq_one_letter_code
_entity_poly.pdbx_strand_id
1 'polypeptide(L)'
;MLGYESPQDMPPRQKTDYRIMRRSEVPAGVWTSPHWVVERYVTNTAHLFHRVYLAGDAIVVSRVVDSSTFKKMPEGIERESYWTRASEAHRQLTGSSDIGRVAAMSARIARAAHVEYGAFDVVSDDQGENYLIDINTTPYWGDGGQADLLAYLGAGLAEHRYGT
;
A
#
# COMPACT_ATOMS: atom_id res chain seq x y z
N MET A 1 8.46 7.68 -24.37
CA MET A 1 8.03 6.34 -24.82
C MET A 1 8.25 5.41 -23.64
N LEU A 2 7.19 5.13 -22.88
CA LEU A 2 7.23 4.20 -21.74
C LEU A 2 7.23 2.79 -22.35
N GLY A 3 8.35 2.08 -22.25
CA GLY A 3 8.51 0.74 -22.78
C GLY A 3 7.62 -0.23 -22.00
N TYR A 4 6.58 -0.74 -22.65
CA TYR A 4 5.87 -1.93 -22.22
C TYR A 4 6.68 -3.12 -22.72
N GLU A 5 7.41 -3.80 -21.85
CA GLU A 5 7.97 -5.12 -22.17
C GLU A 5 6.81 -6.12 -22.26
N SER A 6 6.77 -6.88 -23.35
CA SER A 6 5.73 -7.88 -23.61
C SER A 6 5.79 -8.98 -22.54
N PRO A 7 4.67 -9.42 -21.95
CA PRO A 7 4.64 -10.47 -20.92
C PRO A 7 5.28 -11.82 -21.33
N GLN A 8 5.62 -11.99 -22.60
CA GLN A 8 6.15 -13.23 -23.17
C GLN A 8 7.67 -13.38 -23.00
N ASP A 9 8.39 -12.33 -22.60
CA ASP A 9 9.84 -12.35 -22.42
C ASP A 9 10.28 -12.62 -20.97
N MET A 10 9.34 -12.83 -20.05
CA MET A 10 9.66 -13.13 -18.64
C MET A 10 9.63 -14.63 -18.36
N PRO A 11 10.64 -15.19 -17.66
CA PRO A 11 10.58 -16.56 -17.18
C PRO A 11 9.37 -16.75 -16.25
N PRO A 12 8.78 -17.96 -16.19
CA PRO A 12 7.61 -18.23 -15.36
C PRO A 12 7.94 -17.93 -13.88
N ARG A 13 7.18 -17.00 -13.28
CA ARG A 13 7.30 -16.66 -11.85
C ARG A 13 7.08 -17.90 -11.00
N GLN A 14 8.10 -18.31 -10.24
CA GLN A 14 7.89 -19.34 -9.22
C GLN A 14 7.06 -18.73 -8.07
N LYS A 15 6.27 -19.56 -7.39
CA LYS A 15 5.25 -19.11 -6.42
C LYS A 15 5.78 -18.34 -5.20
N THR A 16 7.10 -18.18 -5.03
CA THR A 16 7.70 -17.43 -3.91
C THR A 16 9.01 -16.74 -4.33
N ASP A 17 8.92 -15.68 -5.13
CA ASP A 17 10.08 -14.88 -5.58
C ASP A 17 10.65 -13.93 -4.50
N TYR A 18 10.18 -14.01 -3.25
CA TYR A 18 10.63 -13.15 -2.14
C TYR A 18 11.52 -13.94 -1.17
N ARG A 19 12.77 -13.47 -1.00
CA ARG A 19 13.73 -14.05 -0.06
C ARG A 19 13.99 -13.06 1.06
N ILE A 20 13.77 -13.47 2.30
CA ILE A 20 14.21 -12.73 3.47
C ILE A 20 15.63 -13.22 3.81
N MET A 21 16.59 -12.30 3.82
CA MET A 21 18.01 -12.61 4.03
C MET A 21 18.64 -11.55 4.91
N ARG A 22 19.67 -11.92 5.68
CA ARG A 22 20.54 -10.92 6.30
C ARG A 22 21.30 -10.19 5.22
N ARG A 23 21.65 -8.92 5.47
CA ARG A 23 22.39 -8.10 4.50
C ARG A 23 23.70 -8.75 4.04
N SER A 24 24.39 -9.44 4.94
CA SER A 24 25.64 -10.17 4.67
C SER A 24 25.44 -11.42 3.80
N GLU A 25 24.21 -11.93 3.69
CA GLU A 25 23.88 -13.11 2.90
C GLU A 25 23.41 -12.75 1.48
N VAL A 26 23.08 -11.48 1.22
CA VAL A 26 22.67 -11.01 -0.11
C VAL A 26 23.86 -11.15 -1.07
N PRO A 27 23.76 -11.97 -2.13
CA PRO A 27 24.87 -12.17 -3.06
C PRO A 27 25.34 -10.84 -3.66
N ALA A 28 26.66 -10.66 -3.82
CA ALA A 28 27.25 -9.42 -4.35
C ALA A 28 26.62 -8.98 -5.68
N GLY A 29 26.31 -9.93 -6.56
CA GLY A 29 25.67 -9.66 -7.85
C GLY A 29 24.24 -9.10 -7.75
N VAL A 30 23.51 -9.34 -6.66
CA VAL A 30 22.17 -8.77 -6.46
C VAL A 30 22.24 -7.26 -6.26
N TRP A 31 23.24 -6.75 -5.54
CA TRP A 31 23.40 -5.31 -5.28
C TRP A 31 23.66 -4.47 -6.52
N THR A 32 24.16 -5.08 -7.60
CA THR A 32 24.49 -4.42 -8.87
C THR A 32 23.56 -4.82 -10.01
N SER A 33 22.61 -5.73 -9.76
CA SER A 33 21.68 -6.20 -10.77
C SER A 33 20.57 -5.17 -11.00
N PRO A 34 20.26 -4.81 -12.26
CA PRO A 34 19.10 -3.97 -12.57
C PRO A 34 17.76 -4.73 -12.43
N HIS A 35 17.80 -6.05 -12.26
CA HIS A 35 16.61 -6.91 -12.21
C HIS A 35 16.08 -7.16 -10.79
N TRP A 36 16.80 -6.69 -9.77
CA TRP A 36 16.45 -6.94 -8.37
C TRP A 36 16.30 -5.63 -7.60
N VAL A 37 15.29 -5.57 -6.75
CA VAL A 37 15.14 -4.53 -5.74
C VAL A 37 15.42 -5.16 -4.37
N VAL A 38 16.29 -4.53 -3.59
CA VAL A 38 16.57 -4.94 -2.21
C VAL A 38 15.89 -3.97 -1.28
N GLU A 39 14.91 -4.46 -0.52
CA GLU A 39 14.15 -3.68 0.44
C GLU A 39 14.56 -4.08 1.86
N ARG A 40 14.53 -3.11 2.78
CA ARG A 40 14.72 -3.43 4.20
C ARG A 40 13.50 -4.20 4.69
N TYR A 41 13.75 -5.36 5.31
CA TYR A 41 12.70 -6.08 6.02
C TYR A 41 12.24 -5.29 7.24
N VAL A 42 10.94 -5.04 7.34
CA VAL A 42 10.30 -4.40 8.51
C VAL A 42 9.79 -5.49 9.43
N THR A 43 10.33 -5.56 10.65
CA THR A 43 9.84 -6.50 11.66
C THR A 43 8.49 -6.02 12.17
N ASN A 44 7.48 -6.87 12.05
CA ASN A 44 6.09 -6.61 12.42
C ASN A 44 5.54 -7.86 13.12
N THR A 45 5.85 -8.00 14.40
CA THR A 45 5.42 -9.15 15.22
C THR A 45 3.92 -9.14 15.50
N ALA A 46 3.29 -7.97 15.39
CA ALA A 46 1.84 -7.81 15.46
C ALA A 46 1.12 -8.31 14.18
N HIS A 47 1.88 -8.64 13.13
CA HIS A 47 1.33 -9.14 11.86
C HIS A 47 0.32 -8.17 11.23
N LEU A 48 0.52 -6.87 11.47
CA LEU A 48 -0.41 -5.82 11.11
C LEU A 48 -0.08 -5.21 9.74
N PHE A 49 -1.02 -5.31 8.81
CA PHE A 49 -0.90 -4.77 7.46
C PHE A 49 -2.06 -3.82 7.18
N HIS A 50 -1.76 -2.70 6.50
CA HIS A 50 -2.76 -1.74 6.07
C HIS A 50 -2.70 -1.57 4.57
N ARG A 51 -3.85 -1.74 3.92
CA ARG A 51 -4.04 -1.32 2.53
C ARG A 51 -4.84 -0.03 2.53
N VAL A 52 -4.23 1.04 2.06
CA VAL A 52 -4.85 2.36 2.01
C VAL A 52 -5.28 2.64 0.59
N TYR A 53 -6.57 2.68 0.37
CA TYR A 53 -7.14 3.08 -0.91
C TYR A 53 -7.39 4.58 -0.93
N LEU A 54 -7.12 5.21 -2.06
CA LEU A 54 -7.31 6.63 -2.24
C LEU A 54 -7.90 6.94 -3.62
N ALA A 55 -8.79 7.93 -3.65
CA ALA A 55 -9.45 8.41 -4.86
C ALA A 55 -9.93 9.86 -4.61
N GLY A 56 -9.20 10.83 -5.15
CA GLY A 56 -9.41 12.24 -4.85
C GLY A 56 -9.26 12.52 -3.35
N ASP A 57 -10.27 13.14 -2.73
CA ASP A 57 -10.26 13.44 -1.29
C ASP A 57 -10.67 12.22 -0.44
N ALA A 58 -11.14 11.11 -1.03
CA ALA A 58 -11.56 9.93 -0.27
C ALA A 58 -10.37 9.01 0.06
N ILE A 59 -10.27 8.60 1.32
CA ILE A 59 -9.29 7.62 1.82
C ILE A 59 -10.02 6.49 2.56
N VAL A 60 -9.63 5.26 2.29
CA VAL A 60 -10.08 4.06 3.01
C VAL A 60 -8.88 3.29 3.51
N VAL A 61 -8.73 3.16 4.82
CA VAL A 61 -7.68 2.33 5.43
C VAL A 61 -8.29 0.97 5.76
N SER A 62 -7.92 -0.06 5.02
CA SER A 62 -8.26 -1.45 5.37
C SER A 62 -7.14 -2.05 6.21
N ARG A 63 -7.46 -2.43 7.44
CA ARG A 63 -6.58 -3.11 8.39
C ARG A 63 -6.75 -4.62 8.29
N VAL A 64 -5.63 -5.33 8.26
CA VAL A 64 -5.53 -6.79 8.22
C VAL A 64 -4.52 -7.25 9.27
N VAL A 65 -4.85 -8.31 9.98
CA VAL A 65 -3.90 -9.02 10.84
C VAL A 65 -3.71 -10.41 10.27
N ASP A 66 -2.53 -10.70 9.73
CA ASP A 66 -2.21 -12.00 9.14
C ASP A 66 -0.73 -12.32 9.30
N SER A 67 -0.45 -13.46 9.95
CA SER A 67 0.90 -13.95 10.24
C SER A 67 1.60 -14.61 9.04
N SER A 68 0.89 -14.80 7.93
CA SER A 68 1.47 -15.32 6.72
C SER A 68 2.50 -14.35 6.13
N THR A 69 3.56 -14.88 5.50
CA THR A 69 4.58 -14.04 4.87
C THR A 69 4.10 -13.63 3.48
N PHE A 70 3.60 -12.41 3.33
CA PHE A 70 3.17 -11.88 2.04
C PHE A 70 3.66 -10.44 1.81
N LYS A 71 3.96 -10.11 0.55
CA LYS A 71 4.19 -8.72 0.11
C LYS A 71 2.89 -8.00 -0.25
N LYS A 72 1.83 -8.74 -0.59
CA LYS A 72 0.53 -8.21 -1.04
C LYS A 72 -0.61 -8.81 -0.23
N MET A 73 -1.65 -8.01 0.03
CA MET A 73 -2.86 -8.48 0.71
C MET A 73 -3.42 -9.74 0.04
N PRO A 74 -3.58 -10.86 0.77
CA PRO A 74 -4.18 -12.06 0.21
C PRO A 74 -5.65 -11.87 -0.16
N GLU A 75 -6.09 -12.60 -1.17
CA GLU A 75 -7.49 -12.63 -1.59
C GLU A 75 -8.35 -13.34 -0.55
N GLY A 76 -9.57 -12.87 -0.32
CA GLY A 76 -10.53 -13.50 0.58
C GLY A 76 -10.28 -13.30 2.09
N ILE A 77 -9.31 -12.46 2.48
CA ILE A 77 -9.08 -12.13 3.89
C ILE A 77 -10.08 -11.09 4.40
N GLU A 78 -10.59 -11.33 5.61
CA GLU A 78 -11.42 -10.38 6.34
C GLU A 78 -10.60 -9.15 6.72
N ARG A 79 -11.18 -7.96 6.51
CA ARG A 79 -10.52 -6.68 6.74
C ARG A 79 -11.46 -5.72 7.43
N GLU A 80 -10.92 -4.98 8.37
CA GLU A 80 -11.62 -3.88 9.02
C GLU A 80 -11.30 -2.58 8.27
N SER A 81 -12.31 -1.89 7.74
CA SER A 81 -12.10 -0.72 6.89
C SER A 81 -12.59 0.57 7.55
N TYR A 82 -11.73 1.58 7.53
CA TYR A 82 -11.97 2.88 8.11
C TYR A 82 -11.98 3.96 7.03
N TRP A 83 -12.92 4.89 7.12
CA TRP A 83 -13.24 5.84 6.07
C TRP A 83 -12.91 7.25 6.54
N THR A 84 -12.15 8.02 5.74
CA THR A 84 -11.80 9.40 6.08
C THR A 84 -11.50 10.21 4.83
N ARG A 85 -11.45 11.53 4.97
CA ARG A 85 -11.01 12.43 3.90
C ARG A 85 -9.52 12.74 4.00
N ALA A 86 -8.84 12.92 2.88
CA ALA A 86 -7.44 13.34 2.83
C ALA A 86 -7.24 14.69 3.54
N SER A 87 -8.16 15.63 3.31
CA SER A 87 -8.24 16.93 3.98
C SER A 87 -8.35 16.83 5.52
N GLU A 88 -9.01 15.78 6.03
CA GLU A 88 -9.14 15.52 7.47
C GLU A 88 -7.93 14.79 8.04
N ALA A 89 -7.43 13.79 7.32
CA ALA A 89 -6.30 12.96 7.70
C ALA A 89 -5.02 13.79 7.93
N HIS A 90 -4.81 14.85 7.15
CA HIS A 90 -3.67 15.75 7.34
C HIS A 90 -3.56 16.37 8.75
N ARG A 91 -4.67 16.45 9.50
CA ARG A 91 -4.73 17.06 10.83
C ARG A 91 -4.36 16.10 11.98
N GLN A 92 -4.13 14.82 11.71
CA GLN A 92 -4.07 13.75 12.75
C GLN A 92 -2.68 13.13 12.98
N LEU A 93 -1.64 13.93 13.27
CA LEU A 93 -0.27 13.37 13.42
C LEU A 93 0.23 13.24 14.85
N THR A 94 -0.43 13.84 15.84
CA THR A 94 0.00 13.80 17.24
C THR A 94 -1.03 13.09 18.10
N GLY A 95 -0.66 11.94 18.66
CA GLY A 95 -1.52 11.16 19.59
C GLY A 95 -2.68 10.41 18.94
N SER A 96 -2.69 10.28 17.61
CA SER A 96 -3.75 9.61 16.85
C SER A 96 -3.58 8.09 16.84
N SER A 97 -4.68 7.35 16.64
CA SER A 97 -4.65 5.90 16.47
C SER A 97 -3.69 5.46 15.34
N ASP A 98 -3.30 4.19 15.32
CA ASP A 98 -2.61 3.55 14.20
C ASP A 98 -3.23 3.93 12.85
N ILE A 99 -4.57 3.81 12.73
CA ILE A 99 -5.33 4.16 11.54
C ILE A 99 -5.17 5.64 11.16
N GLY A 100 -5.29 6.55 12.13
CA GLY A 100 -5.14 7.98 11.88
C GLY A 100 -3.75 8.33 11.35
N ARG A 101 -2.71 7.73 11.94
CA ARG A 101 -1.32 7.91 11.49
C ARG A 101 -1.09 7.35 10.08
N VAL A 102 -1.66 6.18 9.76
CA VAL A 102 -1.58 5.57 8.42
C VAL A 102 -2.30 6.43 7.37
N ALA A 103 -3.50 6.91 7.67
CA ALA A 103 -4.25 7.80 6.78
C ALA A 103 -3.49 9.12 6.55
N ALA A 104 -2.99 9.74 7.61
CA ALA A 104 -2.26 11.00 7.54
C ALA A 104 -0.96 10.90 6.72
N MET A 105 -0.20 9.82 6.92
CA MET A 105 1.00 9.51 6.13
C MET A 105 0.63 9.31 4.65
N SER A 106 -0.40 8.53 4.38
CA SER A 106 -0.84 8.23 3.00
C SER A 106 -1.33 9.48 2.27
N ALA A 107 -2.12 10.33 2.92
CA ALA A 107 -2.55 11.61 2.36
C ALA A 107 -1.34 12.51 2.00
N ARG A 108 -0.32 12.55 2.87
CA ARG A 108 0.90 13.34 2.62
C ARG A 108 1.69 12.81 1.42
N ILE A 109 1.84 11.49 1.32
CA ILE A 109 2.55 10.85 0.21
C ILE A 109 1.78 11.06 -1.10
N ALA A 110 0.47 10.81 -1.11
CA ALA A 110 -0.38 11.01 -2.28
C ALA A 110 -0.26 12.43 -2.84
N ARG A 111 -0.32 13.44 -1.96
CA ARG A 111 -0.13 14.85 -2.34
C ARG A 111 1.27 15.12 -2.90
N ALA A 112 2.32 14.64 -2.23
CA ALA A 112 3.70 14.88 -2.64
C ALA A 112 4.06 14.19 -3.97
N ALA A 113 3.47 13.02 -4.22
CA ALA A 113 3.71 12.22 -5.42
C ALA A 113 2.68 12.48 -6.54
N HIS A 114 1.72 13.39 -6.33
CA HIS A 114 0.61 13.66 -7.25
C HIS A 114 -0.19 12.39 -7.64
N VAL A 115 -0.41 11.51 -6.67
CA VAL A 115 -1.24 10.30 -6.83
C VAL A 115 -2.65 10.63 -6.39
N GLU A 116 -3.58 10.75 -7.35
CA GLU A 116 -4.99 11.01 -7.07
C GLU A 116 -5.83 9.74 -6.94
N TYR A 117 -5.31 8.61 -7.41
CA TYR A 117 -6.00 7.33 -7.41
C TYR A 117 -5.00 6.18 -7.25
N GLY A 118 -5.32 5.25 -6.35
CA GLY A 118 -4.52 4.04 -6.17
C GLY A 118 -4.73 3.37 -4.82
N ALA A 119 -3.82 2.46 -4.49
CA ALA A 119 -3.67 1.89 -3.17
C ALA A 119 -2.21 1.93 -2.73
N PHE A 120 -2.00 2.16 -1.44
CA PHE A 120 -0.72 2.09 -0.76
C PHE A 120 -0.74 0.91 0.20
N ASP A 121 0.32 0.12 0.18
CA ASP A 121 0.50 -0.97 1.14
C ASP A 121 1.46 -0.49 2.23
N VAL A 122 0.99 -0.52 3.48
CA VAL A 122 1.68 0.05 4.64
C VAL A 122 1.79 -1.01 5.73
N VAL A 123 2.98 -1.12 6.32
CA VAL A 123 3.25 -1.97 7.49
C VAL A 123 3.72 -1.11 8.65
N SER A 124 3.38 -1.51 9.86
CA SER A 124 3.90 -0.89 11.08
C SER A 124 4.96 -1.79 11.68
N ASP A 125 6.04 -1.22 12.21
CA ASP A 125 6.99 -1.99 13.01
C ASP A 125 6.52 -2.15 14.47
N ASP A 126 7.29 -2.89 15.26
CA ASP A 126 7.00 -3.15 16.68
C ASP A 126 7.05 -1.88 17.57
N GLN A 127 7.61 -0.76 17.05
CA GLN A 127 7.60 0.54 17.72
C GLN A 127 6.40 1.40 17.30
N GLY A 128 5.60 0.90 16.36
CA GLY A 128 4.44 1.61 15.81
C GLY A 128 4.82 2.67 14.79
N GLU A 129 6.01 2.59 14.20
CA GLU A 129 6.40 3.42 13.04
C GLU A 129 5.84 2.81 11.76
N ASN A 130 5.32 3.66 10.88
CA ASN A 130 4.66 3.24 9.64
C ASN A 130 5.61 3.33 8.44
N TYR A 131 5.62 2.28 7.62
CA TYR A 131 6.43 2.17 6.42
C TYR A 131 5.52 1.89 5.22
N LEU A 132 5.59 2.76 4.21
CA LEU A 132 5.04 2.48 2.89
C LEU A 132 5.96 1.46 2.18
N ILE A 133 5.41 0.33 1.76
CA ILE A 133 6.16 -0.76 1.12
C ILE A 133 5.77 -1.00 -0.34
N ASP A 134 4.61 -0.50 -0.78
CA ASP A 134 4.23 -0.54 -2.19
C ASP A 134 3.23 0.58 -2.54
N ILE A 135 3.27 1.01 -3.80
CA ILE A 135 2.29 1.92 -4.41
C ILE A 135 1.71 1.23 -5.63
N ASN A 136 0.39 1.03 -5.63
CA ASN A 136 -0.33 0.44 -6.75
C ASN A 136 -1.33 1.44 -7.34
N THR A 137 -1.04 1.95 -8.53
CA THR A 137 -1.90 2.92 -9.25
C THR A 137 -3.07 2.26 -10.00
N THR A 138 -3.09 0.93 -10.08
CA THR A 138 -4.18 0.13 -10.66
C THR A 138 -4.56 -0.97 -9.67
N PRO A 139 -5.00 -0.60 -8.47
CA PRO A 139 -5.09 -1.56 -7.38
C PRO A 139 -6.24 -2.53 -7.64
N TYR A 140 -6.02 -3.77 -7.21
CA TYR A 140 -7.09 -4.73 -7.07
C TYR A 140 -7.90 -4.43 -5.80
N TRP A 141 -9.22 -4.52 -5.91
CA TRP A 141 -10.19 -4.14 -4.87
C TRP A 141 -10.84 -5.36 -4.18
N GLY A 142 -10.68 -6.56 -4.76
CA GLY A 142 -11.41 -7.77 -4.43
C GLY A 142 -12.44 -8.15 -5.50
N ASP A 143 -12.88 -9.41 -5.53
CA ASP A 143 -13.87 -9.91 -6.48
C ASP A 143 -15.27 -9.36 -6.12
N GLY A 144 -15.61 -8.18 -6.66
CA GLY A 144 -16.99 -7.65 -6.76
C GLY A 144 -17.74 -7.31 -5.45
N GLY A 145 -17.24 -7.70 -4.28
CA GLY A 145 -17.96 -7.63 -3.00
C GLY A 145 -17.81 -6.35 -2.17
N GLN A 146 -17.30 -5.26 -2.74
CA GLN A 146 -17.01 -4.01 -2.00
C GLN A 146 -17.69 -2.78 -2.59
N ALA A 147 -19.02 -2.88 -2.79
CA ALA A 147 -19.81 -1.79 -3.38
C ALA A 147 -19.68 -0.47 -2.61
N ASP A 148 -19.74 -0.52 -1.27
CA ASP A 148 -19.61 0.67 -0.43
C ASP A 148 -18.23 1.32 -0.56
N LEU A 149 -17.19 0.50 -0.71
CA LEU A 149 -15.82 0.98 -0.93
C LEU A 149 -15.69 1.73 -2.24
N LEU A 150 -16.16 1.12 -3.31
CA LEU A 150 -16.10 1.72 -4.64
C LEU A 150 -16.99 2.96 -4.73
N ALA A 151 -18.16 2.95 -4.07
CA ALA A 151 -19.05 4.11 -4.02
C ALA A 151 -18.40 5.30 -3.29
N TYR A 152 -17.80 5.05 -2.12
CA TYR A 152 -17.13 6.10 -1.35
C TYR A 152 -15.94 6.69 -2.11
N LEU A 153 -15.08 5.84 -2.67
CA LEU A 153 -13.93 6.29 -3.47
C LEU A 153 -14.37 7.02 -4.74
N GLY A 154 -15.45 6.56 -5.39
CA GLY A 154 -16.03 7.23 -6.54
C GLY A 154 -16.48 8.67 -6.23
N ALA A 155 -17.09 8.88 -5.05
CA ALA A 155 -17.48 10.22 -4.58
C ALA A 155 -16.27 11.15 -4.39
N GLY A 156 -15.15 10.63 -3.86
CA GLY A 156 -13.93 11.40 -3.64
C GLY A 156 -13.33 12.02 -4.91
N LEU A 157 -13.44 11.34 -6.05
CA LEU A 157 -13.01 11.89 -7.35
C LEU A 157 -14.00 12.91 -7.93
N ALA A 158 -15.30 12.73 -7.67
CA ALA A 158 -16.32 13.65 -8.16
C ALA A 158 -16.26 15.00 -7.46
N GLU A 159 -15.99 15.02 -6.16
CA GLU A 159 -15.88 16.24 -5.35
C GLU A 159 -14.56 16.99 -5.61
N HIS A 160 -13.47 16.29 -5.94
CA HIS A 160 -12.17 16.91 -6.17
C HIS A 160 -12.07 17.71 -7.49
N ARG A 161 -13.00 17.50 -8.44
CA ARG A 161 -13.01 18.16 -9.77
C ARG A 161 -13.26 19.67 -9.76
N TYR A 162 -13.52 20.29 -8.60
CA TYR A 162 -13.84 21.72 -8.49
C TYR A 162 -12.88 22.53 -7.61
N GLY A 163 -11.72 21.98 -7.24
CA GLY A 163 -10.67 22.71 -6.51
C GLY A 163 -9.64 23.32 -7.46
N THR A 164 -9.82 24.58 -7.83
CA THR A 164 -8.81 25.47 -8.43
C THR A 164 -7.73 25.84 -7.43
#